data_AF-A0A1Q6ILN0-F1
#
_entry.id   AF-A0A1Q6ILN0-F1
#
_cell.length_a   1.000
_cell.length_b   1.000
_cell.length_c   1.000
_cell.angle_alpha   90.00
_cell.angle_beta   90.00
_cell.angle_gamma   90.00
#
_symmetry.space_group_name_H-M   'P 1'
#
loop_
_entity.id
_entity.type
_entity.pdbx_description
1 polymer ?
#
loop_
_entity_poly.entity_id
_entity_poly.type
_entity_poly.pdbx_seq_one_letter_code
_entity_poly.pdbx_strand_id
1 'polypeptide(L)'
;METKGYLQVYTGNGKGKTTAAFGLAVRALCAGKRVFIGQFVKSMKYNETRLEACFPGRLAVRQFGRGCFLDHRPEDEDVRLVQEGLRECAAILASGEWDLVILDELTIAVYFGLLSDKEILEVIGLRDTGTEVVITGRYASEALLALADLVTEMREVKHYYTRGVLSRDGFDH
;
A
#
# COMPACT_ATOMS: atom_id res chain seq x y z
N MET A 1 1.70 17.06 -23.44
CA MET A 1 2.10 15.66 -23.21
C MET A 1 1.13 15.13 -22.18
N GLU A 2 0.35 14.09 -22.51
CA GLU A 2 -0.49 13.42 -21.52
C GLU A 2 0.44 12.83 -20.46
N THR A 3 0.29 13.27 -19.22
CA THR A 3 0.95 12.66 -18.06
C THR A 3 0.37 11.27 -17.90
N LYS A 4 1.20 10.24 -18.11
CA LYS A 4 0.85 8.83 -17.91
C LYS A 4 1.36 8.35 -16.56
N GLY A 5 0.45 7.82 -15.73
CA GLY A 5 0.76 7.09 -14.51
C GLY A 5 1.02 5.61 -14.77
N TYR A 6 1.87 5.01 -13.94
CA TYR A 6 2.29 3.61 -14.04
C TYR A 6 1.86 2.82 -12.81
N LEU A 7 1.75 1.50 -12.94
CA LEU A 7 1.50 0.60 -11.82
C LEU A 7 2.81 -0.05 -11.36
N GLN A 8 3.18 0.17 -10.11
CA GLN A 8 4.33 -0.48 -9.48
C GLN A 8 3.87 -1.47 -8.40
N VAL A 9 4.56 -2.60 -8.29
CA VAL A 9 4.33 -3.61 -7.25
C VAL A 9 5.61 -3.89 -6.49
N TYR A 10 5.60 -3.65 -5.19
CA TYR A 10 6.71 -3.95 -4.27
C TYR A 10 6.33 -5.16 -3.41
N THR A 11 6.87 -6.32 -3.77
CA THR A 11 6.50 -7.60 -3.14
C THR A 11 7.72 -8.36 -2.60
N GLY A 12 7.54 -9.63 -2.24
CA GLY A 12 8.57 -10.51 -1.70
C GLY A 12 8.65 -10.53 -0.17
N ASN A 13 9.40 -11.50 0.35
CA ASN A 13 9.46 -11.80 1.77
C ASN A 13 10.42 -10.92 2.59
N GLY A 14 11.29 -10.18 1.93
CA GLY A 14 12.24 -9.28 2.54
C GLY A 14 11.57 -8.03 3.12
N LYS A 15 12.20 -7.49 4.16
CA LYS A 15 11.89 -6.16 4.68
C LYS A 15 12.24 -5.10 3.64
N GLY A 16 11.36 -4.10 3.49
CA GLY A 16 11.66 -2.88 2.73
C GLY A 16 10.50 -2.33 1.90
N LYS A 17 9.42 -3.10 1.69
CA LYS A 17 8.35 -2.80 0.72
C LYS A 17 7.67 -1.47 1.03
N THR A 18 7.09 -1.38 2.23
CA THR A 18 6.48 -0.16 2.76
C THR A 18 7.48 0.99 2.83
N THR A 19 8.70 0.77 3.35
CA THR A 19 9.69 1.84 3.45
C THR A 19 10.12 2.40 2.09
N ALA A 20 10.18 1.56 1.05
CA ALA A 20 10.46 2.00 -0.31
C ALA A 20 9.29 2.81 -0.88
N ALA A 21 8.05 2.39 -0.64
CA ALA A 21 6.85 3.13 -1.03
C ALA A 21 6.79 4.51 -0.35
N PHE A 22 7.04 4.59 0.96
CA PHE A 22 7.14 5.87 1.68
C PHE A 22 8.33 6.72 1.22
N GLY A 23 9.46 6.10 0.88
CA GLY A 23 10.59 6.81 0.25
C GLY A 23 10.21 7.45 -1.08
N LEU A 24 9.42 6.76 -1.91
CA LEU A 24 8.87 7.30 -3.15
C LEU A 24 7.86 8.43 -2.86
N ALA A 25 7.00 8.27 -1.85
CA ALA A 25 6.06 9.32 -1.43
C ALA A 25 6.81 10.61 -1.08
N VAL A 26 7.86 10.54 -0.26
CA VAL A 26 8.69 11.70 0.09
C VAL A 26 9.31 12.32 -1.16
N ARG A 27 9.84 11.51 -2.09
CA ARG A 27 10.38 12.03 -3.36
C ARG A 27 9.33 12.79 -4.17
N ALA A 28 8.12 12.24 -4.31
CA ALA A 28 7.02 12.88 -5.02
C ALA A 28 6.60 14.19 -4.34
N LEU A 29 6.44 14.18 -3.01
CA LEU A 29 6.07 15.36 -2.22
C LEU A 29 7.10 16.49 -2.33
N CYS A 30 8.40 16.15 -2.30
CA CYS A 30 9.49 17.11 -2.51
C CYS A 30 9.49 17.68 -3.95
N ALA A 31 8.96 16.95 -4.92
CA ALA A 31 8.75 17.42 -6.30
C ALA A 31 7.44 18.23 -6.48
N GLY A 32 6.72 18.54 -5.40
CA GLY A 32 5.49 19.34 -5.46
C GLY A 32 4.21 18.53 -5.70
N LYS A 33 4.30 17.19 -5.75
CA LYS A 33 3.18 16.30 -6.07
C LYS A 33 2.25 16.07 -4.87
N ARG A 34 1.02 15.63 -5.14
CA ARG A 34 0.04 15.18 -4.16
C ARG A 34 0.10 13.66 -4.04
N VAL A 35 0.16 13.15 -2.80
CA VAL A 35 0.28 11.72 -2.49
C VAL A 35 -0.81 11.25 -1.54
N PHE A 36 -1.51 10.19 -1.90
CA PHE A 36 -2.43 9.48 -1.00
C PHE A 36 -1.81 8.14 -0.61
N ILE A 37 -1.93 7.76 0.66
CA ILE A 37 -1.48 6.46 1.17
C ILE A 37 -2.63 5.79 1.90
N GLY A 38 -3.15 4.71 1.34
CA GLY A 38 -4.10 3.80 1.98
C GLY A 38 -3.35 2.58 2.52
N GLN A 39 -3.38 2.37 3.84
CA GLN A 39 -2.74 1.22 4.49
C GLN A 39 -3.78 0.18 4.87
N PHE A 40 -3.62 -1.05 4.39
CA PHE A 40 -4.51 -2.16 4.69
C PHE A 40 -3.93 -3.07 5.79
N VAL A 41 -4.79 -3.75 6.54
CA VAL A 41 -4.40 -4.78 7.53
C VAL A 41 -3.49 -4.24 8.66
N LYS A 42 -3.53 -2.92 8.93
CA LYS A 42 -2.78 -2.26 10.01
C LYS A 42 -3.71 -1.81 11.12
N SER A 43 -3.37 -2.12 12.38
CA SER A 43 -4.16 -1.78 13.59
C SER A 43 -3.66 -0.55 14.34
N MET A 44 -2.47 -0.06 14.03
CA MET A 44 -1.79 0.99 14.79
C MET A 44 -1.19 2.05 13.87
N LYS A 45 -1.13 3.28 14.36
CA LYS A 45 -0.40 4.36 13.69
C LYS A 45 1.09 4.11 13.83
N TYR A 46 1.76 3.99 12.69
CA TYR A 46 3.20 3.85 12.62
C TYR A 46 3.88 5.22 12.53
N ASN A 47 5.17 5.28 12.81
CA ASN A 47 5.90 6.54 12.85
C ASN A 47 5.82 7.32 11.52
N GLU A 48 5.75 6.64 10.38
CA GLU A 48 5.65 7.28 9.06
C GLU A 48 4.34 8.07 8.85
N THR A 49 3.26 7.79 9.58
CA THR A 49 2.00 8.54 9.43
C THR A 49 2.15 10.00 9.87
N ARG A 50 3.17 10.32 10.68
CA ARG A 50 3.45 11.70 11.11
C ARG A 50 3.87 12.61 9.95
N LEU A 51 4.25 12.04 8.78
CA LEU A 51 4.57 12.80 7.58
C LEU A 51 3.41 13.70 7.10
N GLU A 52 2.15 13.35 7.40
CA GLU A 52 0.98 14.14 7.00
C GLU A 52 1.07 15.59 7.50
N ALA A 53 1.61 15.79 8.72
CA ALA A 53 1.83 17.12 9.30
C ALA A 53 2.92 17.94 8.59
N CYS A 54 3.88 17.28 7.93
CA CYS A 54 4.94 17.94 7.19
C CYS A 54 4.49 18.42 5.80
N PHE A 55 3.39 17.86 5.26
CA PHE A 55 2.91 18.14 3.91
C PHE A 55 1.39 18.42 3.88
N PRO A 56 0.92 19.47 4.58
CA PRO A 56 -0.51 19.77 4.70
C PRO A 56 -1.15 19.97 3.32
N GLY A 57 -2.28 19.29 3.09
CA GLY A 57 -3.04 19.35 1.84
C GLY A 57 -2.40 18.61 0.65
N ARG A 58 -1.18 18.08 0.79
CA ARG A 58 -0.48 17.34 -0.27
C ARG A 58 -0.23 15.88 0.09
N LEU A 59 -0.29 15.51 1.36
CA LEU A 59 -0.28 14.13 1.81
C LEU A 59 -1.56 13.82 2.57
N ALA A 60 -2.17 12.68 2.27
CA ALA A 60 -3.20 12.07 3.12
C ALA A 60 -2.83 10.62 3.41
N VAL A 61 -2.93 10.22 4.68
CA VAL A 61 -2.70 8.82 5.09
C VAL A 61 -3.96 8.27 5.75
N ARG A 62 -4.44 7.13 5.29
CA ARG A 62 -5.62 6.43 5.81
C ARG A 62 -5.28 4.99 6.13
N GLN A 63 -5.87 4.47 7.19
CA GLN A 63 -5.68 3.09 7.63
C GLN A 63 -7.02 2.36 7.56
N PHE A 64 -7.03 1.18 6.96
CA PHE A 64 -8.21 0.38 6.69
C PHE A 64 -8.05 -1.03 7.31
N GLY A 65 -9.13 -1.53 7.92
CA GLY A 65 -9.15 -2.79 8.65
C GLY A 65 -8.80 -2.68 10.13
N ARG A 66 -8.73 -3.82 10.82
CA ARG A 66 -8.54 -3.91 12.28
C ARG A 66 -7.19 -4.49 12.73
N GLY A 67 -6.24 -4.66 11.82
CA GLY A 67 -4.91 -5.18 12.14
C GLY A 67 -4.59 -6.54 11.54
N CYS A 68 -3.48 -7.10 12.00
CA CYS A 68 -2.92 -8.34 11.45
C CYS A 68 -3.60 -9.58 12.04
N PHE A 69 -4.16 -10.42 11.16
CA PHE A 69 -4.93 -11.64 11.47
C PHE A 69 -4.04 -12.84 11.81
N LEU A 70 -2.96 -12.65 12.57
CA LEU A 70 -2.02 -13.73 12.87
C LEU A 70 -2.61 -14.79 13.83
N ASP A 71 -3.55 -14.37 14.68
CA ASP A 71 -4.07 -15.21 15.78
C ASP A 71 -5.56 -15.57 15.65
N HIS A 72 -6.26 -15.07 14.62
CA HIS A 72 -7.69 -15.35 14.40
C HIS A 72 -8.06 -15.32 12.92
N ARG A 73 -9.12 -16.04 12.55
CA ARG A 73 -9.70 -15.95 11.21
C ARG A 73 -10.33 -14.56 11.04
N PRO A 74 -10.30 -13.98 9.83
CA PRO A 74 -11.08 -12.80 9.51
C PRO A 74 -12.55 -12.97 9.86
N GLU A 75 -13.13 -11.95 10.47
CA GLU A 75 -14.56 -11.84 10.72
C GLU A 75 -15.24 -11.01 9.64
N ASP A 76 -16.57 -11.08 9.55
CA ASP A 76 -17.36 -10.32 8.59
C ASP A 76 -17.11 -8.80 8.69
N GLU A 77 -16.81 -8.31 9.90
CA GLU A 77 -16.48 -6.90 10.11
C GLU A 77 -15.12 -6.51 9.48
N ASP A 78 -14.15 -7.42 9.46
CA ASP A 78 -12.85 -7.18 8.82
C ASP A 78 -12.99 -7.05 7.31
N VAL A 79 -13.77 -7.96 6.71
CA VAL A 79 -14.11 -7.92 5.29
C VAL A 79 -14.80 -6.60 4.96
N ARG A 80 -15.79 -6.20 5.77
CA ARG A 80 -16.52 -4.96 5.58
C ARG A 80 -15.60 -3.73 5.62
N LEU A 81 -14.73 -3.61 6.62
CA LEU A 81 -13.85 -2.45 6.77
C LEU A 81 -12.80 -2.36 5.65
N VAL A 82 -12.27 -3.49 5.22
CA VAL A 82 -11.34 -3.54 4.08
C VAL A 82 -12.05 -3.18 2.77
N GLN A 83 -13.29 -3.66 2.56
CA GLN A 83 -14.09 -3.28 1.39
C GLN A 83 -14.49 -1.81 1.40
N GLU A 84 -14.79 -1.22 2.57
CA GLU A 84 -15.01 0.23 2.71
C GLU A 84 -13.75 1.00 2.31
N GLY A 85 -12.57 0.56 2.79
CA GLY A 85 -11.29 1.16 2.41
C GLY A 85 -10.98 1.04 0.92
N LEU A 86 -11.29 -0.11 0.30
CA LEU A 86 -11.11 -0.30 -1.14
C LEU A 86 -12.02 0.64 -1.95
N ARG A 87 -13.28 0.85 -1.52
CA ARG A 87 -14.20 1.80 -2.16
C ARG A 87 -13.70 3.24 -2.06
N GLU A 88 -13.17 3.64 -0.91
CA GLU A 88 -12.53 4.96 -0.76
C GLU A 88 -11.34 5.11 -1.70
N CYS A 89 -10.45 4.11 -1.75
CA CYS A 89 -9.30 4.10 -2.64
C CYS A 89 -9.71 4.17 -4.11
N ALA A 90 -10.81 3.51 -4.51
CA ALA A 90 -11.34 3.59 -5.87
C ALA A 90 -11.77 5.01 -6.26
N ALA A 91 -12.48 5.70 -5.36
CA ALA A 91 -12.86 7.10 -5.57
C ALA A 91 -11.63 8.02 -5.68
N ILE A 92 -10.64 7.81 -4.81
CA ILE A 92 -9.36 8.53 -4.83
C ILE A 92 -8.61 8.32 -6.15
N LEU A 93 -8.47 7.07 -6.60
CA LEU A 93 -7.81 6.72 -7.86
C LEU A 93 -8.49 7.36 -9.07
N ALA A 94 -9.83 7.35 -9.10
CA ALA A 94 -10.61 7.89 -10.21
C ALA A 94 -10.65 9.43 -10.25
N SER A 95 -10.35 10.10 -9.12
CA SER A 95 -10.48 11.56 -8.99
C SER A 95 -9.54 12.39 -9.86
N GLY A 96 -8.36 11.85 -10.21
CA GLY A 96 -7.27 12.62 -10.83
C GLY A 96 -6.65 13.71 -9.93
N GLU A 97 -7.04 13.77 -8.65
CA GLU A 97 -6.53 14.78 -7.71
C GLU A 97 -5.14 14.47 -7.17
N TRP A 98 -4.73 13.20 -7.22
CA TRP A 98 -3.53 12.67 -6.59
C TRP A 98 -2.58 12.18 -7.66
N ASP A 99 -1.35 12.68 -7.64
CA ASP A 99 -0.34 12.23 -8.61
C ASP A 99 0.16 10.81 -8.30
N LEU A 100 0.18 10.45 -7.02
CA LEU A 100 0.65 9.14 -6.54
C LEU A 100 -0.32 8.58 -5.49
N VAL A 101 -0.78 7.35 -5.70
CA VAL A 101 -1.60 6.59 -4.75
C VAL A 101 -0.86 5.33 -4.34
N ILE A 102 -0.61 5.18 -3.04
CA ILE A 102 0.04 4.00 -2.45
C ILE A 102 -1.01 3.17 -1.73
N LEU A 103 -1.16 1.91 -2.13
CA LEU A 103 -2.00 0.91 -1.48
C LEU A 103 -1.08 -0.06 -0.73
N ASP A 104 -0.74 0.30 0.50
CA ASP A 104 0.21 -0.43 1.34
C ASP A 104 -0.44 -1.68 1.95
N GLU A 105 0.24 -2.82 1.85
CA GLU A 105 -0.18 -4.15 2.31
C GLU A 105 -1.50 -4.66 1.69
N LEU A 106 -1.90 -4.13 0.53
CA LEU A 106 -3.13 -4.54 -0.15
C LEU A 106 -3.13 -6.02 -0.54
N THR A 107 -1.98 -6.57 -0.97
CA THR A 107 -1.91 -7.99 -1.37
C THR A 107 -2.06 -8.94 -0.17
N ILE A 108 -1.77 -8.46 1.05
CA ILE A 108 -2.03 -9.22 2.28
C ILE A 108 -3.54 -9.35 2.51
N ALA A 109 -4.32 -8.31 2.21
CA ALA A 109 -5.78 -8.38 2.29
C ALA A 109 -6.36 -9.46 1.35
N VAL A 110 -5.78 -9.62 0.15
CA VAL A 110 -6.14 -10.72 -0.76
C VAL A 110 -5.76 -12.06 -0.18
N TYR A 111 -4.53 -12.18 0.33
CA TYR A 111 -4.02 -13.43 0.89
C TYR A 111 -4.89 -13.97 2.03
N PHE A 112 -5.44 -13.08 2.86
CA PHE A 112 -6.37 -13.46 3.93
C PHE A 112 -7.84 -13.60 3.48
N GLY A 113 -8.14 -13.42 2.19
CA GLY A 113 -9.49 -13.54 1.65
C GLY A 113 -10.43 -12.37 2.02
N LEU A 114 -9.88 -11.23 2.44
CA LEU A 114 -10.65 -10.01 2.72
C LEU A 114 -11.07 -9.30 1.43
N LEU A 115 -10.28 -9.50 0.37
CA LEU A 115 -10.49 -9.01 -0.99
C LEU A 115 -10.15 -10.12 -1.98
N SER A 116 -10.69 -10.00 -3.19
CA SER A 116 -10.30 -10.80 -4.33
C SER A 116 -9.36 -10.04 -5.26
N ASP A 117 -8.54 -10.78 -6.02
CA ASP A 117 -7.72 -10.20 -7.09
C ASP A 117 -8.58 -9.41 -8.09
N LYS A 118 -9.77 -9.91 -8.40
CA LYS A 118 -10.70 -9.25 -9.32
C LYS A 118 -11.07 -7.84 -8.85
N GLU A 119 -11.43 -7.69 -7.58
CA GLU A 119 -11.78 -6.38 -7.01
C GLU A 119 -10.62 -5.38 -7.10
N ILE A 120 -9.39 -5.83 -6.85
CA ILE A 120 -8.21 -4.97 -6.95
C ILE A 120 -7.95 -4.55 -8.40
N LEU A 121 -7.99 -5.50 -9.34
CA LEU A 121 -7.76 -5.22 -10.76
C LEU A 121 -8.81 -4.26 -11.33
N GLU A 122 -10.07 -4.41 -10.92
CA GLU A 122 -11.15 -3.48 -11.29
C GLU A 122 -10.87 -2.06 -10.77
N VAL A 123 -10.51 -1.92 -9.49
CA VAL A 123 -10.21 -0.62 -8.89
C VAL A 123 -9.00 0.05 -9.52
N ILE A 124 -7.94 -0.70 -9.81
CA ILE A 124 -6.75 -0.21 -10.52
C ILE A 124 -7.10 0.26 -11.94
N GLY A 125 -8.06 -0.39 -12.59
CA GLY A 125 -8.53 -0.05 -13.93
C GLY A 125 -9.39 1.22 -14.00
N LEU A 126 -9.99 1.64 -12.89
CA LEU A 126 -10.79 2.88 -12.79
C LEU A 126 -9.94 4.14 -12.57
N ARG A 127 -8.63 4.00 -12.39
CA ARG A 127 -7.77 5.14 -12.06
C ARG A 127 -7.71 6.18 -13.18
N ASP A 128 -7.54 7.44 -12.79
CA ASP A 128 -7.15 8.48 -13.74
C ASP A 128 -5.81 8.12 -14.41
N THR A 129 -5.72 8.37 -15.71
CA THR A 129 -4.56 7.95 -16.53
C THR A 129 -3.24 8.61 -16.12
N GLY A 130 -3.28 9.74 -15.40
CA GLY A 130 -2.12 10.42 -14.86
C GLY A 130 -1.70 9.99 -13.46
N THR A 131 -2.54 9.22 -12.76
CA THR A 131 -2.26 8.75 -11.40
C THR A 131 -1.30 7.56 -11.41
N GLU A 132 -0.14 7.73 -10.77
CA GLU A 132 0.79 6.63 -10.51
C GLU A 132 0.33 5.83 -9.29
N VAL A 133 0.45 4.50 -9.36
CA VAL A 133 -0.02 3.60 -8.30
C VAL A 133 1.11 2.71 -7.82
N VAL A 134 1.28 2.60 -6.51
CA VAL A 134 2.17 1.60 -5.89
C VAL A 134 1.37 0.68 -5.00
N ILE A 135 1.53 -0.61 -5.22
CA ILE A 135 0.95 -1.65 -4.37
C ILE A 135 2.07 -2.36 -3.63
N THR A 136 1.91 -2.53 -2.32
CA THR A 136 2.88 -3.26 -1.51
C THR A 136 2.23 -4.49 -0.88
N GLY A 137 3.09 -5.44 -0.50
CA GLY A 137 2.74 -6.57 0.34
C GLY A 137 3.33 -7.87 -0.16
N ARG A 138 3.22 -8.92 0.65
CA ARG A 138 3.67 -10.27 0.24
C ARG A 138 2.61 -10.92 -0.66
N TYR A 139 3.01 -11.98 -1.36
CA TYR A 139 2.08 -12.85 -2.10
C TYR A 139 1.26 -12.13 -3.18
N ALA A 140 1.87 -11.18 -3.90
CA ALA A 140 1.23 -10.57 -5.06
C ALA A 140 0.85 -11.65 -6.10
N SER A 141 -0.39 -11.63 -6.58
CA SER A 141 -0.91 -12.61 -7.54
C SER A 141 -0.26 -12.44 -8.92
N GLU A 142 -0.16 -13.54 -9.68
CA GLU A 142 0.40 -13.52 -11.04
C GLU A 142 -0.35 -12.53 -11.95
N ALA A 143 -1.67 -12.42 -11.80
CA ALA A 143 -2.49 -11.47 -12.55
C ALA A 143 -2.10 -10.02 -12.25
N LEU A 144 -1.86 -9.68 -10.98
CA LEU A 144 -1.41 -8.35 -10.59
C LEU A 144 0.01 -8.06 -11.12
N LEU A 145 0.90 -9.05 -11.02
CA LEU A 145 2.27 -8.93 -11.53
C LEU A 145 2.31 -8.73 -13.04
N ALA A 146 1.45 -9.42 -13.79
CA ALA A 146 1.35 -9.28 -15.23
C ALA A 146 0.81 -7.91 -15.68
N LEU A 147 -0.02 -7.26 -14.85
CA LEU A 147 -0.56 -5.92 -15.11
C LEU A 147 0.44 -4.80 -14.76
N ALA A 148 1.36 -5.05 -13.83
CA ALA A 148 2.29 -4.04 -13.34
C ALA A 148 3.33 -3.63 -14.38
N ASP A 149 3.57 -2.33 -14.49
CA ASP A 149 4.62 -1.76 -15.33
C ASP A 149 6.01 -1.92 -14.69
N LEU A 150 6.05 -2.00 -13.34
CA LEU A 150 7.28 -2.22 -12.57
C LEU A 150 7.02 -3.18 -11.42
N VAL A 151 7.83 -4.23 -11.31
CA VAL A 151 7.81 -5.15 -10.17
C VAL A 151 9.17 -5.17 -9.49
N THR A 152 9.18 -4.97 -8.18
CA THR A 152 10.36 -5.20 -7.34
C THR A 152 10.06 -6.30 -6.32
N GLU A 153 10.84 -7.38 -6.37
CA GLU A 153 10.81 -8.46 -5.39
C GLU A 153 11.89 -8.25 -4.33
N MET A 154 11.48 -7.91 -3.11
CA MET A 154 12.38 -7.84 -1.96
C MET A 154 12.62 -9.23 -1.41
N ARG A 155 13.81 -9.78 -1.67
CA ARG A 155 14.22 -11.09 -1.15
C ARG A 155 14.88 -10.96 0.21
N GLU A 156 14.45 -11.79 1.15
CA GLU A 156 15.09 -11.86 2.46
C GLU A 156 16.41 -12.64 2.36
N VAL A 157 17.52 -11.92 2.15
CA VAL A 157 18.86 -12.54 2.15
C VAL A 157 19.30 -12.84 3.59
N LYS A 158 19.09 -11.89 4.51
CA LYS A 158 19.30 -12.01 5.95
C LYS A 158 18.35 -11.05 6.69
N HIS A 159 17.88 -11.44 7.86
CA HIS A 159 17.10 -10.57 8.75
C HIS A 159 17.50 -10.79 10.20
N TYR A 160 17.70 -9.73 10.99
CA TYR A 160 18.15 -9.86 12.40
C TYR A 160 17.11 -10.52 13.32
N TYR A 161 15.85 -10.55 12.89
CA TYR A 161 14.78 -11.30 13.57
C TYR A 161 15.12 -12.78 13.73
N THR A 162 15.79 -13.40 12.75
CA THR A 162 16.21 -14.82 12.85
C THR A 162 17.24 -15.07 13.94
N ARG A 163 17.82 -14.01 14.51
CA ARG A 163 18.74 -14.05 15.66
C ARG A 163 18.07 -13.59 16.96
N GLY A 164 16.74 -13.52 17.00
CA GLY A 164 15.97 -13.13 18.18
C GLY A 164 15.86 -11.62 18.42
N VAL A 165 16.28 -10.77 17.48
CA VAL A 165 16.10 -9.32 17.61
C VAL A 165 14.64 -8.97 17.29
N LEU A 166 13.93 -8.47 18.30
CA LEU A 166 12.53 -8.02 18.17
C LEU A 166 12.43 -6.67 17.43
N SER A 167 11.20 -6.26 17.16
CA SER A 167 10.86 -4.99 16.49
C SER A 167 11.45 -3.78 17.23
N ARG A 168 12.03 -2.83 16.48
CA ARG A 168 12.70 -1.63 17.02
C ARG A 168 12.01 -0.35 16.54
N ASP A 169 11.72 0.54 17.47
CA ASP A 169 11.14 1.87 17.20
C ASP A 169 12.04 2.67 16.23
N GLY A 170 11.42 3.27 15.22
CA GLY A 170 12.09 4.05 14.16
C GLY A 170 12.76 3.20 13.07
N PHE A 171 12.82 1.88 13.21
CA PHE A 171 13.36 0.96 12.19
C PHE A 171 12.33 -0.01 11.65
N ASP A 172 11.46 -0.53 12.52
CA ASP A 172 10.49 -1.57 12.20
C ASP A 172 9.04 -1.07 12.40
N HIS A 173 8.84 0.01 13.17
CA HIS A 173 7.57 0.70 13.37
C HIS A 173 7.76 2.17 13.74
#